data_AF-A0A1I1C8X4-F1
#
_entry.id   AF-A0A1I1C8X4-F1
#
_cell.length_a   1.000
_cell.length_b   1.000
_cell.length_c   1.000
_cell.angle_alpha   90.00
_cell.angle_beta   90.00
_cell.angle_gamma   90.00
#
_symmetry.space_group_name_H-M   'P 1'
#
loop_
_entity.id
_entity.type
_entity.pdbx_description
1 polymer ?
#
loop_
_entity_poly.entity_id
_entity_poly.type
_entity_poly.pdbx_seq_one_letter_code
_entity_poly.pdbx_strand_id
1 'polypeptide(L)'
;MPVIKPVIVAVSSAPVSTGGVIATTVSPTVARFYAAITAAMIAGGVTTIPAASFLDDADAPVAALPVPAANGYYNVYINGILQQGGLSTLTAVSLALASGDFVEGTPVLLEVGTFGGDSTLTTQPTISAPTITIIS
;
A
#
# COMPACT_ATOMS: atom_id res chain seq x y z
N MET A 1 79.73 -0.77 5.69
CA MET A 1 78.82 -1.69 6.42
C MET A 1 77.58 -1.87 5.56
N PRO A 2 77.22 -3.10 5.13
CA PRO A 2 75.96 -3.30 4.43
C PRO A 2 74.81 -3.04 5.40
N VAL A 3 73.83 -2.25 4.98
CA VAL A 3 72.60 -1.99 5.75
C VAL A 3 71.53 -2.94 5.23
N ILE A 4 70.98 -3.77 6.11
CA ILE A 4 69.81 -4.60 5.77
C ILE A 4 68.57 -3.76 6.04
N LYS A 5 67.74 -3.56 5.01
CA LYS A 5 66.44 -2.91 5.16
C LYS A 5 65.38 -3.98 5.38
N PRO A 6 64.68 -4.00 6.53
CA PRO A 6 63.57 -4.91 6.73
C PRO A 6 62.43 -4.56 5.76
N VAL A 7 61.86 -5.58 5.11
CA VAL A 7 60.62 -5.47 4.36
C VAL A 7 59.52 -6.03 5.26
N ILE A 8 58.55 -5.19 5.58
CA ILE A 8 57.40 -5.57 6.41
C ILE A 8 56.17 -5.53 5.51
N VAL A 9 55.43 -6.63 5.47
CA VAL A 9 54.12 -6.70 4.82
C VAL A 9 53.05 -6.67 5.91
N ALA A 10 52.02 -5.86 5.73
CA ALA A 10 50.88 -5.85 6.64
C ALA A 10 49.58 -5.98 5.83
N VAL A 11 48.63 -6.74 6.38
CA VAL A 11 47.28 -6.90 5.84
C VAL A 11 46.27 -6.40 6.87
N SER A 12 45.23 -5.72 6.39
CA SER A 12 44.12 -5.24 7.22
C SER A 12 42.90 -6.10 7.00
N SER A 13 42.20 -6.47 8.08
CA SER A 13 40.84 -7.00 7.94
C SER A 13 39.87 -5.89 7.47
N ALA A 14 38.78 -6.30 6.83
CA ALA A 14 37.66 -5.39 6.57
C ALA A 14 36.87 -5.14 7.87
N PRO A 15 36.39 -3.92 8.12
CA PRO A 15 35.39 -3.64 9.16
C PRO A 15 34.12 -4.45 8.94
N VAL A 16 33.47 -4.89 10.02
CA VAL A 16 32.14 -5.52 9.99
C VAL A 16 31.12 -4.61 10.67
N SER A 17 29.94 -4.51 10.06
CA SER A 17 28.78 -3.82 10.63
C SER A 17 27.92 -4.85 11.37
N THR A 18 27.60 -4.60 12.64
CA THR A 18 26.80 -5.52 13.45
C THR A 18 25.87 -4.79 14.41
N GLY A 19 24.79 -5.46 14.84
CA GLY A 19 23.86 -4.96 15.86
C GLY A 19 22.91 -3.85 15.42
N GLY A 20 22.85 -3.51 14.12
CA GLY A 20 21.85 -2.57 13.61
C GLY A 20 20.45 -3.19 13.63
N VAL A 21 19.43 -2.38 13.98
CA VAL A 21 18.02 -2.81 14.01
C VAL A 21 17.19 -1.86 13.18
N ILE A 22 16.40 -2.43 12.27
CA ILE A 22 15.39 -1.71 11.49
C ILE A 22 14.02 -2.16 12.01
N ALA A 23 13.18 -1.20 12.36
CA ALA A 23 11.77 -1.46 12.63
C ALA A 23 10.95 -1.04 11.42
N THR A 24 10.06 -1.93 10.98
CA THR A 24 9.08 -1.65 9.92
C THR A 24 7.69 -1.65 10.53
N THR A 25 6.93 -0.59 10.30
CA THR A 25 5.54 -0.46 10.72
C THR A 25 4.63 -0.42 9.50
N VAL A 26 3.53 -1.17 9.53
CA VAL A 26 2.50 -1.15 8.50
C VAL A 26 1.24 -0.52 9.11
N SER A 27 0.74 0.52 8.45
CA SER A 27 -0.42 1.29 8.91
C SER A 27 -1.57 1.10 7.92
N PRO A 28 -2.58 0.27 8.23
CA PRO A 28 -3.77 0.12 7.40
C PRO A 28 -4.73 1.30 7.58
N THR A 29 -5.30 1.77 6.49
CA THR A 29 -6.38 2.78 6.45
C THR A 29 -7.53 2.22 5.63
N VAL A 30 -8.73 2.19 6.21
CA VAL A 30 -9.96 1.72 5.55
C VAL A 30 -10.93 2.89 5.45
N ALA A 31 -11.47 3.10 4.25
CA ALA A 31 -12.54 4.06 3.99
C ALA A 31 -13.75 3.34 3.39
N ARG A 32 -14.95 3.76 3.77
CA ARG A 32 -16.21 3.17 3.31
C ARG A 32 -17.08 4.25 2.72
N PHE A 33 -17.79 3.88 1.66
CA PHE A 33 -18.62 4.78 0.88
C PHE A 33 -19.94 4.10 0.54
N TYR A 34 -21.04 4.79 0.81
CA TYR A 34 -22.38 4.29 0.57
C TYR A 34 -23.07 5.04 -0.57
N ALA A 35 -23.75 4.32 -1.46
CA ALA A 35 -24.63 4.90 -2.47
C ALA A 35 -25.89 4.03 -2.64
N ALA A 36 -26.98 4.67 -3.06
CA ALA A 36 -28.16 3.96 -3.56
C ALA A 36 -28.20 4.10 -5.09
N ILE A 37 -28.39 2.99 -5.80
CA ILE A 37 -28.50 2.99 -7.26
C ILE A 37 -29.74 3.79 -7.68
N THR A 38 -29.60 4.71 -8.63
CA THR A 38 -30.74 5.41 -9.25
C THR A 38 -30.99 4.88 -10.65
N ALA A 39 -32.20 5.06 -11.18
CA ALA A 39 -32.54 4.59 -12.53
C ALA A 39 -31.60 5.13 -13.62
N ALA A 40 -31.09 6.37 -13.46
CA ALA A 40 -30.17 6.98 -14.41
C ALA A 40 -28.76 6.35 -14.43
N MET A 41 -28.39 5.59 -13.39
CA MET A 41 -27.10 4.90 -13.31
C MET A 41 -27.07 3.61 -14.13
N ILE A 42 -28.24 3.06 -14.45
CA ILE A 42 -28.40 1.77 -15.14
C ILE A 42 -28.56 2.06 -16.64
N ALA A 43 -27.54 1.74 -17.44
CA ALA A 43 -27.57 1.95 -18.87
C ALA A 43 -26.72 0.92 -19.62
N GLY A 44 -27.23 0.39 -20.73
CA GLY A 44 -26.46 -0.49 -21.61
C GLY A 44 -25.98 -1.79 -20.95
N GLY A 45 -26.71 -2.32 -19.97
CA GLY A 45 -26.34 -3.55 -19.24
C GLY A 45 -25.24 -3.37 -18.20
N VAL A 46 -24.87 -2.13 -17.88
CA VAL A 46 -23.88 -1.77 -16.86
C VAL A 46 -24.52 -0.76 -15.90
N THR A 47 -24.12 -0.82 -14.63
CA THR A 47 -24.52 0.18 -13.64
C THR A 47 -23.32 1.04 -13.28
N THR A 48 -23.36 2.32 -13.62
CA THR A 48 -22.28 3.28 -13.34
C THR A 48 -22.72 4.24 -12.26
N ILE A 49 -22.10 4.15 -11.09
CA ILE A 49 -22.40 4.98 -9.92
C ILE A 49 -21.34 6.09 -9.85
N PRO A 50 -21.69 7.36 -10.10
CA PRO A 50 -20.75 8.47 -9.99
C PRO A 50 -20.26 8.68 -8.55
N ALA A 51 -19.03 9.18 -8.39
CA ALA A 51 -18.43 9.50 -7.09
C ALA A 51 -19.35 10.42 -6.25
N ALA A 52 -19.94 11.43 -6.87
CA ALA A 52 -20.85 12.38 -6.21
C ALA A 52 -22.15 11.76 -5.69
N SER A 53 -22.46 10.49 -6.02
CA SER A 53 -23.60 9.75 -5.47
C SER A 53 -23.24 8.97 -4.20
N PHE A 54 -21.96 8.94 -3.84
CA PHE A 54 -21.51 8.31 -2.60
C PHE A 54 -21.47 9.32 -1.45
N LEU A 55 -21.77 8.81 -0.26
CA LEU A 55 -21.53 9.42 1.03
C LEU A 55 -20.43 8.65 1.76
N ASP A 56 -19.58 9.35 2.51
CA ASP A 56 -18.60 8.72 3.39
C ASP A 56 -19.19 8.38 4.77
N ASP A 57 -18.37 7.83 5.67
CA ASP A 57 -18.77 7.48 7.04
C ASP A 57 -19.23 8.67 7.91
N ALA A 58 -18.99 9.91 7.47
CA ALA A 58 -19.46 11.13 8.12
C ALA A 58 -20.70 11.73 7.42
N ASP A 59 -21.34 10.94 6.54
CA ASP A 59 -22.45 11.36 5.68
C ASP A 59 -22.09 12.55 4.76
N ALA A 60 -20.81 12.76 4.46
CA ALA A 60 -20.35 13.83 3.60
C ALA A 60 -20.30 13.40 2.12
N PRO A 61 -20.62 14.30 1.17
CA PRO A 61 -20.57 13.99 -0.25
C PRO A 61 -19.15 13.76 -0.74
N VAL A 62 -18.97 12.75 -1.58
CA VAL A 62 -17.66 12.35 -2.11
C VAL A 62 -17.39 13.00 -3.47
N ALA A 63 -16.33 13.81 -3.56
CA ALA A 63 -15.94 14.42 -4.84
C ALA A 63 -15.17 13.45 -5.75
N ALA A 64 -14.36 12.58 -5.17
CA ALA A 64 -13.57 11.57 -5.89
C ALA A 64 -13.39 10.32 -5.02
N LEU A 65 -13.56 9.15 -5.62
CA LEU A 65 -13.36 7.87 -4.94
C LEU A 65 -11.86 7.53 -4.84
N PRO A 66 -11.38 7.00 -3.71
CA PRO A 66 -10.00 6.58 -3.59
C PRO A 66 -9.78 5.30 -4.40
N VAL A 67 -8.92 5.37 -5.41
CA VAL A 67 -8.45 4.18 -6.13
C VAL A 67 -7.27 3.60 -5.34
N PRO A 68 -7.36 2.33 -4.86
CA PRO A 68 -6.27 1.75 -4.10
C PRO A 68 -4.98 1.68 -4.92
N ALA A 69 -3.86 2.04 -4.29
CA ALA A 69 -2.53 1.83 -4.85
C ALA A 69 -2.19 0.32 -4.93
N ALA A 70 -1.03 -0.05 -5.47
CA ALA A 70 -0.64 -1.45 -5.70
C ALA A 70 -0.76 -2.38 -4.49
N ASN A 71 -0.62 -1.86 -3.27
CA ASN A 71 -0.72 -2.63 -2.02
C ASN A 71 -2.10 -2.53 -1.34
N GLY A 72 -3.09 -1.92 -2.00
CA GLY A 72 -4.44 -1.76 -1.48
C GLY A 72 -5.44 -2.73 -2.12
N TYR A 73 -6.68 -2.70 -1.63
CA TYR A 73 -7.81 -3.42 -2.20
C TYR A 73 -9.05 -2.55 -2.17
N TYR A 74 -10.05 -2.93 -2.97
CA TYR A 74 -11.41 -2.48 -2.75
C TYR A 74 -12.38 -3.66 -2.81
N ASN A 75 -13.44 -3.58 -2.03
CA ASN A 75 -14.52 -4.55 -1.98
C ASN A 75 -15.82 -3.82 -2.31
N VAL A 76 -16.69 -4.48 -3.08
CA VAL A 76 -18.03 -3.96 -3.37
C VAL A 76 -19.04 -4.90 -2.74
N TYR A 77 -19.95 -4.33 -1.96
CA TYR A 77 -21.08 -5.04 -1.40
C TYR A 77 -22.35 -4.49 -2.03
N ILE A 78 -23.23 -5.38 -2.48
CA ILE A 78 -24.54 -5.03 -3.03
C ILE A 78 -25.57 -5.72 -2.16
N ASN A 79 -26.54 -4.97 -1.62
CA ASN A 79 -27.49 -5.48 -0.64
C ASN A 79 -26.81 -6.17 0.57
N GLY A 80 -25.62 -5.71 0.95
CA GLY A 80 -24.82 -6.29 2.05
C GLY A 80 -24.03 -7.55 1.69
N ILE A 81 -24.06 -8.01 0.43
CA ILE A 81 -23.33 -9.20 -0.03
C ILE A 81 -22.08 -8.80 -0.80
N LEU A 82 -20.92 -9.34 -0.39
CA LEU A 82 -19.65 -9.14 -1.10
C LEU A 82 -19.73 -9.70 -2.51
N GLN A 83 -19.33 -8.89 -3.48
CA GLN A 83 -19.30 -9.26 -4.89
C GLN A 83 -17.99 -9.96 -5.26
N GLN A 84 -18.06 -10.83 -6.28
CA GLN A 84 -16.88 -11.46 -6.86
C GLN A 84 -15.96 -10.41 -7.51
N GLY A 85 -14.64 -10.61 -7.38
CA GLY A 85 -13.65 -9.78 -8.07
C GLY A 85 -13.81 -9.82 -9.59
N GLY A 86 -13.57 -8.69 -10.25
CA GLY A 86 -13.71 -8.54 -11.71
C GLY A 86 -15.12 -8.21 -12.19
N LEU A 87 -16.14 -8.23 -11.31
CA LEU A 87 -17.49 -7.75 -11.62
C LEU A 87 -17.67 -6.24 -11.40
N SER A 88 -16.59 -5.56 -11.02
CA SER A 88 -16.57 -4.12 -10.77
C SER A 88 -15.28 -3.49 -11.27
N THR A 89 -15.37 -2.23 -11.66
CA THR A 89 -14.23 -1.38 -12.00
C THR A 89 -14.35 -0.08 -11.23
N LEU A 90 -13.35 0.21 -10.40
CA LEU A 90 -13.29 1.44 -9.61
C LEU A 90 -12.37 2.46 -10.28
N THR A 91 -12.85 3.69 -10.44
CA THR A 91 -12.07 4.85 -10.85
C THR A 91 -12.31 5.99 -9.86
N ALA A 92 -11.52 7.07 -9.96
CA ALA A 92 -11.74 8.24 -9.12
C ALA A 92 -13.11 8.91 -9.35
N VAL A 93 -13.73 8.72 -10.52
CA VAL A 93 -14.96 9.42 -10.91
C VAL A 93 -16.20 8.53 -10.71
N SER A 94 -16.05 7.21 -10.72
CA SER A 94 -17.18 6.28 -10.60
C SER A 94 -16.78 4.87 -10.21
N LEU A 95 -17.76 4.14 -9.68
CA LEU A 95 -17.77 2.69 -9.60
C LEU A 95 -18.67 2.14 -10.71
N ALA A 96 -18.11 1.31 -11.60
CA ALA A 96 -18.89 0.60 -12.61
C ALA A 96 -19.08 -0.86 -12.19
N LEU A 97 -20.32 -1.35 -12.27
CA LEU A 97 -20.70 -2.73 -12.01
C LEU A 97 -21.05 -3.41 -13.33
N ALA A 98 -20.51 -4.61 -13.57
CA ALA A 98 -20.71 -5.38 -14.79
C ALA A 98 -22.10 -6.07 -14.86
N SER A 99 -23.14 -5.40 -14.37
CA SER A 99 -24.54 -5.81 -14.49
C SER A 99 -25.43 -4.57 -14.50
N GLY A 100 -26.52 -4.63 -15.27
CA GLY A 100 -27.60 -3.66 -15.31
C GLY A 100 -28.90 -4.19 -14.69
N ASP A 101 -28.87 -5.34 -14.03
CA ASP A 101 -30.09 -6.02 -13.52
C ASP A 101 -30.51 -5.53 -12.12
N PHE A 102 -29.86 -4.47 -11.63
CA PHE A 102 -30.23 -3.85 -10.37
C PHE A 102 -31.49 -3.01 -10.53
N VAL A 103 -32.15 -2.77 -9.40
CA VAL A 103 -33.33 -1.88 -9.34
C VAL A 103 -32.94 -0.61 -8.60
N GLU A 104 -33.59 0.49 -8.94
CA GLU A 104 -33.47 1.74 -8.19
C GLU A 104 -33.68 1.52 -6.67
N GLY A 105 -32.85 2.17 -5.87
CA GLY A 105 -32.81 2.03 -4.42
C GLY A 105 -31.92 0.90 -3.91
N THR A 106 -31.35 0.06 -4.79
CA THR A 106 -30.41 -1.00 -4.37
C THR A 106 -29.19 -0.38 -3.66
N PRO A 107 -28.96 -0.67 -2.36
CA PRO A 107 -27.80 -0.18 -1.63
C PRO A 107 -26.51 -0.82 -2.10
N VAL A 108 -25.49 0.02 -2.28
CA VAL A 108 -24.12 -0.36 -2.60
C VAL A 108 -23.18 0.23 -1.56
N LEU A 109 -22.32 -0.61 -1.01
CA LEU A 109 -21.22 -0.21 -0.14
C LEU A 109 -19.90 -0.51 -0.85
N LEU A 110 -19.07 0.52 -1.02
CA LEU A 110 -17.69 0.40 -1.45
C LEU A 110 -16.79 0.51 -0.23
N GLU A 111 -15.94 -0.48 0.00
CA GLU A 111 -14.86 -0.42 0.97
C GLU A 111 -13.53 -0.34 0.25
N VAL A 112 -12.65 0.58 0.66
CA VAL A 112 -11.31 0.74 0.12
C VAL A 112 -10.30 0.65 1.26
N GLY A 113 -9.42 -0.36 1.17
CA GLY A 113 -8.31 -0.55 2.10
C GLY A 113 -6.99 -0.15 1.46
N THR A 114 -6.20 0.67 2.14
CA THR A 114 -4.84 1.05 1.74
C THR A 114 -3.86 0.77 2.87
N PHE A 115 -2.63 0.43 2.52
CA PHE A 115 -1.60 0.03 3.49
C PHE A 115 -0.35 0.88 3.27
N GLY A 116 -0.07 1.76 4.21
CA GLY A 116 1.19 2.50 4.28
C GLY A 116 2.24 1.69 5.01
N GLY A 117 3.52 1.93 4.71
CA GLY A 117 4.63 1.27 5.37
C GLY A 117 5.82 2.19 5.53
N ASP A 118 6.34 2.26 6.75
CA ASP A 118 7.53 3.05 7.09
C ASP A 118 8.57 2.12 7.71
N SER A 119 9.83 2.28 7.31
CA SER A 119 10.96 1.56 7.90
C SER A 119 11.96 2.56 8.46
N THR A 120 12.34 2.37 9.72
CA THR A 120 13.25 3.26 10.43
C THR A 120 14.38 2.46 11.06
N LEU A 121 15.60 2.98 10.94
CA LEU A 121 16.74 2.45 11.67
C LEU A 121 16.60 2.88 13.14
N THR A 122 16.13 1.98 13.99
CA THR A 122 15.88 2.28 15.41
C THR A 122 17.11 2.05 16.28
N THR A 123 18.08 1.29 15.79
CA THR A 123 19.38 1.13 16.43
C THR A 123 20.48 1.19 15.38
N GLN A 124 21.40 2.14 15.54
CA GLN A 124 22.54 2.30 14.65
C GLN A 124 23.49 1.09 14.77
N PRO A 125 23.92 0.47 13.67
CA PRO A 125 24.94 -0.58 13.72
C PRO A 125 26.27 -0.06 14.26
N THR A 126 26.97 -0.93 14.97
CA THR A 126 28.37 -0.71 15.36
C THR A 126 29.28 -1.19 14.24
N ILE A 127 30.28 -0.39 13.88
CA ILE A 127 31.33 -0.75 12.91
C ILE A 127 32.57 -1.20 13.66
N SER A 128 33.06 -2.42 13.38
CA SER A 128 34.26 -2.94 14.02
C SER A 128 35.53 -2.21 13.55
N ALA A 129 36.51 -2.09 14.44
CA ALA A 129 37.85 -1.67 14.02
C ALA A 129 38.50 -2.75 13.12
N PRO A 130 39.29 -2.36 12.11
CA PRO A 130 40.08 -3.31 11.34
C PRO A 130 41.23 -3.86 12.19
N THR A 131 41.53 -5.15 12.02
CA THR A 131 42.71 -5.78 12.62
C THR A 131 43.86 -5.74 11.63
N ILE A 132 44.98 -5.14 12.02
CA ILE A 132 46.21 -5.13 11.23
C ILE A 132 47.06 -6.32 11.63
N THR A 133 47.38 -7.18 10.67
CA THR A 133 48.29 -8.31 10.85
C THR A 133 49.58 -8.04 10.10
N ILE A 134 50.71 -8.05 10.82
CA ILE A 134 52.04 -7.93 10.24
C ILE A 134 52.55 -9.33 9.91
N ILE A 135 53.05 -9.50 8.68
CA ILE A 135 53.64 -10.72 8.17
C ILE A 135 55.15 -10.46 8.03
N SER A 136 55.93 -11.13 8.88
CA SER A 136 57.40 -11.07 8.91
C SER A 136 58.04 -12.12 8.01
#